data_AF-A0A945JLI6-F1
#
_entry.id   AF-A0A945JLI6-F1
#
_cell.length_a   1.000
_cell.length_b   1.000
_cell.length_c   1.000
_cell.angle_alpha   90.00
_cell.angle_beta   90.00
_cell.angle_gamma   90.00
#
_symmetry.space_group_name_H-M   'P 1'
#
loop_
_entity.id
_entity.type
_entity.pdbx_description
1 polymer ?
#
loop_
_entity_poly.entity_id
_entity_poly.type
_entity_poly.pdbx_seq_one_letter_code
_entity_poly.pdbx_strand_id
1 'polypeptide(L)' 'MVETQELVLALPKGRILKEALPLLARAGIEPEEAFHDENGRQLHFATNVPGLTII' A
#
# COMPACT_ATOMS: atom_id res chain seq x y z
N MET A 1 -6.16 17.80 18.95
CA MET A 1 -5.14 17.34 17.99
C MET A 1 -5.56 15.93 17.60
N VAL A 2 -5.83 15.67 16.33
CA VAL A 2 -6.14 14.30 15.87
C VAL A 2 -4.78 13.64 15.67
N GLU A 3 -4.41 12.71 16.53
CA GLU A 3 -3.24 11.87 16.30
C GLU A 3 -3.52 11.01 15.06
N THR A 4 -2.73 11.22 14.00
CA THR A 4 -2.72 10.32 12.85
C THR A 4 -2.06 9.01 13.31
N GLN A 5 -2.89 8.08 13.76
CA GLN A 5 -2.45 6.73 14.10
C GLN A 5 -1.98 6.05 12.80
N GLU A 6 -0.76 5.51 12.82
CA GLU A 6 -0.21 4.81 11.66
C GLU A 6 -1.02 3.53 11.41
N LEU A 7 -1.61 3.43 10.22
CA LEU A 7 -2.34 2.27 9.74
C LEU A 7 -1.43 1.49 8.78
N VAL A 8 -1.17 0.22 9.12
CA VAL A 8 -0.39 -0.68 8.26
C VAL A 8 -1.32 -1.69 7.61
N LEU A 9 -1.34 -1.71 6.28
CA LEU A 9 -2.09 -2.66 5.47
C LEU A 9 -1.16 -3.76 4.94
N ALA A 10 -1.24 -4.95 5.53
CA ALA A 10 -0.48 -6.10 5.07
C ALA A 10 -1.16 -6.81 3.89
N LEU A 11 -0.50 -6.88 2.73
CA LEU A 11 -1.02 -7.50 1.52
C LEU A 11 -0.09 -8.62 1.04
N PRO A 12 -0.57 -9.87 0.98
CA PRO A 12 0.24 -10.96 0.43
C PRO A 12 0.41 -10.80 -1.09
N LYS A 13 1.62 -11.14 -1.57
CA LYS A 13 1.91 -11.18 -3.02
C LYS A 13 1.02 -12.19 -3.76
N GLY A 14 0.99 -12.06 -5.09
CA GLY A 14 0.30 -12.99 -5.97
C GLY A 14 -1.14 -12.58 -6.26
N ARG A 15 -2.09 -13.51 -6.14
CA ARG A 15 -3.48 -13.30 -6.60
C ARG A 15 -4.20 -12.22 -5.79
N ILE A 16 -4.06 -12.24 -4.46
CA ILE A 16 -4.72 -11.28 -3.56
C ILE A 16 -4.28 -9.85 -3.87
N LEU A 17 -2.98 -9.61 -4.04
CA LEU A 17 -2.46 -8.31 -4.43
C LEU A 17 -3.08 -7.80 -5.73
N LYS A 18 -3.19 -8.66 -6.75
CA LYS A 18 -3.80 -8.29 -8.05
C LYS A 18 -5.27 -7.90 -7.93
N GLU A 19 -6.00 -8.53 -7.03
CA GLU A 19 -7.41 -8.22 -6.77
C GLU A 19 -7.60 -7.03 -5.81
N ALA A 20 -6.65 -6.79 -4.91
CA ALA A 20 -6.68 -5.67 -3.96
C ALA A 20 -6.33 -4.33 -4.63
N LEU A 21 -5.37 -4.31 -5.57
CA LEU A 21 -4.97 -3.10 -6.31
C LEU A 21 -6.15 -2.30 -6.90
N PRO A 22 -7.10 -2.90 -7.65
CA PRO A 22 -8.24 -2.14 -8.17
C PRO A 22 -9.19 -1.66 -7.07
N LEU A 23 -9.23 -2.32 -5.91
CA LEU A 23 -10.02 -1.85 -4.76
C LEU A 23 -9.36 -0.63 -4.10
N LEU A 24 -8.04 -0.66 -3.93
CA LEU A 24 -7.26 0.48 -3.42
C LEU A 24 -7.39 1.69 -4.34
N ALA A 25 -7.25 1.49 -5.66
CA ALA A 25 -7.43 2.56 -6.64
C ALA A 25 -8.85 3.17 -6.58
N ARG A 26 -9.89 2.33 -6.43
CA ARG A 26 -11.28 2.81 -6.25
C ARG A 26 -11.49 3.58 -4.94
N ALA A 27 -10.69 3.29 -3.92
CA ALA A 27 -10.66 4.04 -2.66
C ALA A 27 -9.76 5.29 -2.75
N GLY A 28 -9.10 5.53 -3.89
CA GLY A 28 -8.16 6.64 -4.07
C GLY A 28 -6.81 6.43 -3.39
N ILE A 29 -6.47 5.20 -3.02
CA ILE A 29 -5.19 4.84 -2.39
C ILE A 29 -4.23 4.36 -3.47
N GLU A 30 -3.09 5.03 -3.57
CA GLU A 30 -2.04 4.74 -4.55
C GLU A 30 -0.71 4.54 -3.81
N PRO A 31 -0.09 3.35 -3.91
CA PRO A 31 1.25 3.11 -3.37
C PRO A 31 2.33 3.82 -4.20
N GLU A 32 3.51 4.01 -3.61
CA GLU A 32 4.69 4.49 -4.32
C GLU A 32 5.13 3.56 -5.46
N GLU A 33 5.87 4.09 -6.44
CA GLU A 33 6.28 3.35 -7.65
C GLU A 33 7.07 2.06 -7.34
N ALA A 34 7.88 2.09 -6.28
CA ALA A 34 8.67 0.93 -5.84
C ALA A 34 7.82 -0.30 -5.47
N PHE A 35 6.54 -0.10 -5.13
CA PHE A 35 5.60 -1.19 -4.83
C PHE A 35 5.34 -2.11 -6.04
N HIS A 36 5.45 -1.55 -7.25
CA HIS A 36 5.22 -2.28 -8.49
C HIS A 36 6.49 -2.94 -9.04
N ASP A 37 7.65 -2.71 -8.41
CA ASP A 37 8.91 -3.36 -8.78
C ASP A 37 8.99 -4.77 -8.18
N GLU A 38 8.82 -5.80 -9.01
CA GLU A 38 8.91 -7.19 -8.59
C GLU A 38 10.31 -7.62 -8.12
N ASN A 39 11.36 -6.89 -8.51
CA ASN A 39 12.74 -7.10 -8.07
C ASN A 39 13.10 -6.27 -6.82
N GLY A 40 12.19 -5.40 -6.39
CA GLY A 40 12.33 -4.62 -5.17
C GLY A 40 12.48 -5.51 -3.92
N ARG A 41 13.44 -5.16 -3.07
CA ARG A 41 13.66 -5.81 -1.75
C ARG A 41 13.00 -5.06 -0.59
N GLN A 42 12.32 -3.96 -0.90
CA GLN A 42 11.60 -3.15 0.06
C GLN A 42 10.38 -3.92 0.58
N LEU A 43 10.07 -3.74 1.86
CA LEU A 43 8.94 -4.39 2.55
C LEU A 43 7.91 -3.39 3.09
N HIS A 44 8.21 -2.08 3.02
CA HIS A 44 7.31 -1.02 3.48
C HIS A 44 7.16 -0.01 2.35
N PHE A 45 5.92 0.26 1.98
CA PHE A 45 5.58 1.12 0.86
C PHE A 45 4.67 2.24 1.33
N ALA A 46 5.10 3.47 1.11
CA ALA A 46 4.28 4.65 1.36
C ALA A 46 3.10 4.69 0.39
N THR A 47 2.03 5.36 0.80
CA THR A 47 0.88 5.67 -0.07
C THR A 47 0.66 7.17 -0.15
N ASN A 48 -0.18 7.60 -1.09
CA ASN A 48 -0.67 8.98 -1.16
C ASN A 48 -1.53 9.40 0.04
N VAL A 49 -1.95 8.48 0.91
CA VAL A 49 -2.75 8.77 2.11
C VAL A 49 -1.83 8.93 3.33
N PRO A 50 -1.86 10.08 4.03
CA PRO A 50 -1.02 10.32 5.19
C PRO A 50 -1.37 9.36 6.33
N GLY A 51 -0.34 8.67 6.85
CA GLY A 51 -0.49 7.68 7.92
C GLY A 51 -0.90 6.28 7.45
N LEU A 52 -0.92 6.01 6.13
CA LEU A 52 -1.17 4.67 5.58
C LEU A 52 0.09 4.12 4.89
N THR A 53 0.54 2.96 5.39
CA THR A 53 1.68 2.21 4.85
C THR A 53 1.22 0.81 4.42
N ILE A 54 1.78 0.29 3.33
CA ILE A 54 1.51 -1.08 2.84
C ILE A 54 2.75 -1.95 3.06
N ILE A 55 2.55 -3.20 3.50
CA ILE A 55 3.61 -4.22 3.63
C ILE A 55 3.28 -5.53 2.93
#